data_AF-A0A821SAT7-F1
#
_entry.id   AF-A0A821SAT7-F1
#
_cell.length_a   1.000
_cell.length_b   1.000
_cell.length_c   1.000
_cell.angle_alpha   90.00
_cell.angle_beta   90.00
_cell.angle_gamma   90.00
#
_symmetry.space_group_name_H-M   'P 1'
#
loop_
_entity.id
_entity.type
_entity.pdbx_description
1 polymer ?
#
loop_
_entity_poly.entity_id
_entity_poly.type
_entity_poly.pdbx_seq_one_letter_code
_entity_poly.pdbx_strand_id
1 'polypeptide(L)'
;MCLGLFILYCSLIFTGATHFNGGTIGWAPIDPYDNSSSVKITVTQSYSWTYPYIQCANNVPISTSGFNGANTNLTCVVDCSTDGGYSTATIDILTDCTSTSSSLKMMTSERSKNITLSSGAHFYLAHRGSAWVPLNDPAQQGLEWSIVTYIDLRKRSDGFINTSPVARFVSPQYAIVNKTIQINIPVSDANPGDDVRCRWSTYTTGYRRRKRSDKEEHIKHRSNVHLYSEVASDTEFIHIRKKRACGGGCGSSCVSGCSCSCSGCISTTCTGSTCTTSGGCPLTVATNTTVATNTTVATNTTVATNTTVATNTTVAITTATTINATTTETPGTPKSTLSYPNRQAIDECGSICYPYTVPASTTLSNCTITFTGNQAGVWYAVAIQVEDFIDGTSTTPMSSVPVQFLIYVQSQPACSKEPIIILLDRCLEVQVGISISFNLSAINLCNQSVATLIDIAVSNGITGMTHDNLIQSSTNSSIYYMTFTWTPQTNQIGSQQLCTIAYTR
;
A
#
# COMPACT_ATOMS: atom_id res chain seq x y z
N MET A 1 46.61 -39.72 17.52
CA MET A 1 46.48 -38.24 17.58
C MET A 1 46.11 -37.73 16.20
N CYS A 2 44.84 -37.42 15.97
CA CYS A 2 44.40 -36.70 14.77
C CYS A 2 43.47 -35.61 15.27
N LEU A 3 44.03 -34.42 15.49
CA LEU A 3 43.31 -33.25 15.99
C LEU A 3 42.61 -32.63 14.77
N GLY A 4 41.36 -33.02 14.55
CA GLY A 4 40.52 -32.46 13.49
C GLY A 4 40.15 -31.02 13.82
N LEU A 5 40.73 -30.09 13.07
CA LEU A 5 40.43 -28.66 13.10
C LEU A 5 39.00 -28.43 12.59
N PHE A 6 38.02 -28.30 13.49
CA PHE A 6 36.67 -27.89 13.15
C PHE A 6 36.67 -26.38 12.85
N ILE A 7 36.81 -26.03 11.57
CA ILE A 7 36.55 -24.67 11.10
C ILE A 7 35.04 -24.44 11.18
N LEU A 8 34.61 -23.75 12.24
CA LEU A 8 33.26 -23.25 12.39
C LEU A 8 33.01 -22.23 11.27
N TYR A 9 32.37 -22.66 10.18
CA TYR A 9 31.91 -21.80 9.11
C TYR A 9 30.74 -20.97 9.67
N CYS A 10 31.08 -19.91 10.39
CA CYS A 10 30.14 -18.90 10.85
C CYS A 10 29.70 -18.11 9.63
N SER A 11 28.75 -18.66 8.88
CA SER A 11 28.00 -17.90 7.88
C SER A 11 27.21 -16.85 8.65
N LEU A 12 27.83 -15.68 8.80
CA LEU A 12 27.18 -14.43 9.17
C LEU A 12 26.07 -14.20 8.14
N ILE A 13 24.87 -14.68 8.44
CA ILE A 13 23.66 -14.19 7.79
C ILE A 13 23.53 -12.76 8.30
N PHE A 14 24.06 -11.80 7.54
CA PHE A 14 23.62 -10.42 7.66
C PHE A 14 22.12 -10.46 7.36
N THR A 15 21.30 -10.49 8.41
CA THR A 15 19.88 -10.16 8.30
C THR A 15 19.87 -8.72 7.79
N GLY A 16 19.64 -8.56 6.49
CA GLY A 16 19.53 -7.27 5.83
C GLY A 16 18.58 -6.43 6.67
N ALA A 17 19.14 -5.42 7.32
CA ALA A 17 18.39 -4.66 8.29
C ALA A 17 17.27 -3.89 7.56
N THR A 18 16.41 -3.33 8.38
CA THR A 18 15.10 -2.80 8.05
C THR A 18 15.17 -1.31 7.73
N HIS A 19 14.87 -0.90 6.50
CA HIS A 19 15.25 0.45 6.06
C HIS A 19 14.23 1.22 5.27
N PHE A 20 13.24 0.57 4.65
CA PHE A 20 12.24 1.29 3.87
C PHE A 20 11.08 1.72 4.77
N ASN A 21 10.76 3.01 4.73
CA ASN A 21 9.79 3.66 5.61
C ASN A 21 8.60 4.27 4.84
N GLY A 22 8.55 4.10 3.52
CA GLY A 22 7.53 4.71 2.69
C GLY A 22 8.05 5.20 1.36
N GLY A 23 7.12 5.54 0.47
CA GLY A 23 7.45 6.14 -0.81
C GLY A 23 6.25 6.28 -1.74
N THR A 24 6.52 6.90 -2.89
CA THR A 24 5.59 7.14 -3.98
C THR A 24 6.30 7.06 -5.33
N ILE A 25 5.56 6.70 -6.36
CA ILE A 25 6.01 6.72 -7.76
C ILE A 25 4.89 7.38 -8.59
N GLY A 26 5.17 8.55 -9.16
CA GLY A 26 4.25 9.27 -10.03
C GLY A 26 4.80 9.42 -11.44
N TRP A 27 3.96 9.85 -12.37
CA TRP A 27 4.38 10.10 -13.74
C TRP A 27 3.58 11.23 -14.42
N ALA A 28 4.18 11.90 -15.39
CA ALA A 28 3.49 12.91 -16.18
C ALA A 28 4.02 12.93 -17.61
N PRO A 29 3.17 13.11 -18.64
CA PRO A 29 3.67 13.40 -19.98
C PRO A 29 4.39 14.75 -19.98
N ILE A 30 5.50 14.86 -20.73
CA ILE A 30 6.19 16.14 -20.90
C ILE A 30 5.32 17.11 -21.70
N ASP A 31 4.62 16.58 -22.70
CA ASP A 31 3.59 17.29 -23.46
C ASP A 31 2.31 16.43 -23.47
N PRO A 32 1.27 16.80 -22.71
CA PRO A 32 -0.01 16.10 -22.71
C PRO A 32 -0.68 16.06 -24.10
N TYR A 33 -0.34 16.99 -25.01
CA TYR A 33 -0.96 17.09 -26.33
C TYR A 33 -0.20 16.35 -27.43
N ASP A 34 0.89 15.66 -27.08
CA ASP A 34 1.71 14.92 -28.04
C ASP A 34 0.85 13.96 -28.91
N ASN A 35 1.07 14.02 -30.21
CA ASN A 35 0.39 13.20 -31.23
C ASN A 35 1.35 12.26 -31.96
N SER A 36 2.62 12.22 -31.55
CA SER A 36 3.62 11.35 -32.14
C SER A 36 3.37 9.89 -31.75
N SER A 37 4.01 8.97 -32.47
CA SER A 37 3.95 7.53 -32.15
C SER A 37 4.69 7.17 -30.86
N SER A 38 5.41 8.11 -30.26
CA SER A 38 6.25 7.90 -29.08
C SER A 38 6.16 9.08 -28.12
N VAL A 39 5.53 8.86 -26.98
CA VAL A 39 5.28 9.89 -25.97
C VAL A 39 6.41 9.89 -24.96
N LYS A 40 6.94 11.07 -24.64
CA LYS A 40 7.94 11.24 -23.59
C LYS A 40 7.26 11.58 -22.27
N ILE A 41 7.56 10.81 -21.22
CA ILE A 41 7.04 11.02 -19.88
C ILE A 41 8.18 11.22 -18.87
N THR A 42 7.88 11.91 -17.79
CA THR A 42 8.72 12.00 -16.60
C THR A 42 8.18 11.04 -15.55
N VAL A 43 9.01 10.13 -15.04
CA VAL A 43 8.69 9.30 -13.87
C VAL A 43 9.43 9.85 -12.66
N THR A 44 8.71 10.14 -11.59
CA THR A 44 9.23 10.68 -10.33
C THR A 44 9.10 9.65 -9.23
N GLN A 45 10.22 9.29 -8.61
CA GLN A 45 10.32 8.35 -7.50
C GLN A 45 10.71 9.12 -6.24
N SER A 46 9.99 8.92 -5.14
CA SER A 46 10.34 9.49 -3.83
C SER A 46 10.23 8.44 -2.74
N TYR A 47 11.28 8.26 -1.95
CA TYR A 47 11.42 7.18 -0.96
C TYR A 47 11.84 7.74 0.39
N SER A 48 11.34 7.10 1.46
CA SER A 48 11.72 7.37 2.84
C SER A 48 12.51 6.19 3.40
N TRP A 49 13.64 6.48 4.03
CA TRP A 49 14.59 5.51 4.55
C TRP A 49 14.94 5.74 6.02
N THR A 50 15.41 4.71 6.71
CA THR A 50 15.88 4.82 8.11
C THR A 50 17.24 5.51 8.17
N TYR A 51 17.30 6.66 8.85
CA TYR A 51 18.53 7.44 9.08
C TYR A 51 19.07 7.21 10.50
N PRO A 52 20.40 7.18 10.74
CA PRO A 52 21.51 7.33 9.77
C PRO A 52 21.94 6.01 9.11
N TYR A 53 21.11 4.96 9.21
CA TYR A 53 21.47 3.66 8.69
C TYR A 53 21.66 3.71 7.16
N ILE A 54 20.68 4.24 6.42
CA ILE A 54 20.85 4.62 5.02
C ILE A 54 21.42 6.04 5.00
N GLN A 55 22.57 6.17 4.35
CA GLN A 55 23.30 7.43 4.27
C GLN A 55 22.65 8.37 3.27
N CYS A 56 22.52 9.64 3.66
CA CYS A 56 22.08 10.70 2.77
C CYS A 56 23.21 11.05 1.80
N ALA A 57 23.02 10.70 0.54
CA ALA A 57 23.94 10.98 -0.55
C ALA A 57 23.19 10.94 -1.90
N ASN A 58 23.90 11.11 -3.00
CA ASN A 58 23.36 10.79 -4.33
C ASN A 58 23.35 9.28 -4.56
N ASN A 59 22.47 8.79 -5.43
CA ASN A 59 22.31 7.35 -5.73
C ASN A 59 22.01 6.48 -4.50
N VAL A 60 21.04 6.88 -3.68
CA VAL A 60 20.51 6.06 -2.58
C VAL A 60 19.75 4.86 -3.16
N PRO A 61 19.89 3.63 -2.60
CA PRO A 61 20.65 3.30 -1.38
C PRO A 61 22.10 2.86 -1.62
N ILE A 62 22.57 2.73 -2.86
CA ILE A 62 23.89 2.13 -3.15
C ILE A 62 25.07 2.94 -2.64
N SER A 63 24.87 4.23 -2.39
CA SER A 63 25.87 5.09 -1.74
C SER A 63 26.09 4.77 -0.26
N THR A 64 25.23 3.97 0.36
CA THR A 64 25.40 3.48 1.73
C THR A 64 26.36 2.30 1.75
N SER A 65 27.36 2.33 2.64
CA SER A 65 28.28 1.20 2.84
C SER A 65 27.51 -0.11 3.12
N GLY A 66 27.83 -1.17 2.37
CA GLY A 66 27.13 -2.45 2.43
C GLY A 66 25.96 -2.60 1.45
N PHE A 67 25.55 -1.53 0.75
CA PHE A 67 24.42 -1.54 -0.20
C PHE A 67 24.83 -1.46 -1.67
N ASN A 68 26.11 -1.63 -2.00
CA ASN A 68 26.62 -1.49 -3.38
C ASN A 68 25.84 -2.31 -4.44
N GLY A 69 25.26 -3.45 -4.04
CA GLY A 69 24.47 -4.33 -4.92
C GLY A 69 22.95 -4.13 -4.85
N ALA A 70 22.45 -3.11 -4.15
CA ALA A 70 21.03 -2.90 -3.92
C ALA A 70 20.30 -2.21 -5.09
N ASN A 71 21.02 -1.75 -6.13
CA ASN A 71 20.39 -1.16 -7.30
C ASN A 71 19.61 -2.22 -8.10
N THR A 72 18.38 -1.88 -8.44
CA THR A 72 17.49 -2.68 -9.29
C THR A 72 16.68 -1.76 -10.20
N ASN A 73 16.04 -2.32 -11.22
CA ASN A 73 15.15 -1.56 -12.09
C ASN A 73 13.71 -1.63 -11.56
N LEU A 74 12.95 -0.56 -11.79
CA LEU A 74 11.50 -0.63 -11.66
C LEU A 74 10.97 -1.69 -12.62
N THR A 75 10.11 -2.56 -12.10
CA THR A 75 9.63 -3.73 -12.84
C THR A 75 8.22 -3.51 -13.32
N CYS A 76 7.95 -3.78 -14.60
CA CYS A 76 6.57 -3.96 -15.03
C CYS A 76 6.00 -5.21 -14.36
N VAL A 77 4.82 -5.09 -13.76
CA VAL A 77 4.18 -6.17 -13.01
C VAL A 77 2.89 -6.68 -13.65
N VAL A 78 2.14 -5.81 -14.32
CA VAL A 78 0.88 -6.15 -14.99
C VAL A 78 0.76 -5.39 -16.31
N ASP A 79 0.14 -6.04 -17.30
CA ASP A 79 -0.07 -5.55 -18.67
C ASP A 79 1.24 -5.19 -19.38
N CYS A 80 2.30 -5.97 -19.13
CA CYS A 80 3.63 -5.70 -19.69
C CYS A 80 3.74 -5.90 -21.21
N SER A 81 2.73 -6.47 -21.86
CA SER A 81 2.67 -6.49 -23.34
C SER A 81 2.34 -5.13 -23.95
N THR A 82 1.79 -4.21 -23.15
CA THR A 82 1.40 -2.86 -23.53
C THR A 82 2.31 -1.82 -22.88
N ASP A 83 3.53 -2.22 -22.51
CA ASP A 83 4.51 -1.38 -21.82
C ASP A 83 5.17 -0.30 -22.70
N GLY A 84 4.82 -0.24 -23.99
CA GLY A 84 5.33 0.74 -24.94
C GLY A 84 6.85 0.70 -25.14
N GLY A 85 7.49 -0.45 -24.88
CA GLY A 85 8.94 -0.61 -24.97
C GLY A 85 9.70 -0.37 -23.67
N TYR A 86 9.01 -0.13 -22.54
CA TYR A 86 9.63 0.09 -21.24
C TYR A 86 10.63 -1.02 -20.86
N SER A 87 10.29 -2.27 -21.13
CA SER A 87 11.14 -3.44 -20.87
C SER A 87 12.52 -3.38 -21.55
N THR A 88 12.70 -2.55 -22.58
CA THR A 88 14.00 -2.34 -23.26
C THR A 88 14.77 -1.13 -22.75
N ALA A 89 14.10 -0.20 -22.07
CA ALA A 89 14.66 1.07 -21.59
C ALA A 89 14.22 1.35 -20.14
N THR A 90 14.48 0.38 -19.27
CA THR A 90 14.03 0.43 -17.88
C THR A 90 14.74 1.51 -17.06
N ILE A 91 14.05 2.03 -16.05
CA ILE A 91 14.62 2.96 -15.07
C ILE A 91 14.99 2.24 -13.78
N ASP A 92 16.12 2.65 -13.21
CA ASP A 92 16.60 2.18 -11.91
C ASP A 92 15.84 2.83 -10.74
N ILE A 93 15.95 2.21 -9.57
CA ILE A 93 15.34 2.69 -8.31
C ILE A 93 16.17 3.80 -7.64
N LEU A 94 17.28 4.22 -8.23
CA LEU A 94 18.19 5.11 -7.53
C LEU A 94 17.58 6.51 -7.43
N THR A 95 17.68 7.07 -6.23
CA THR A 95 17.20 8.42 -5.92
C THR A 95 18.33 9.25 -5.31
N ASP A 96 18.13 10.56 -5.18
CA ASP A 96 19.10 11.44 -4.54
C ASP A 96 18.51 11.96 -3.23
N CYS A 97 19.30 11.93 -2.15
CA CYS A 97 18.83 12.41 -0.86
C CYS A 97 18.39 13.88 -0.94
N THR A 98 17.19 14.17 -0.45
CA THR A 98 16.62 15.52 -0.41
C THR A 98 16.64 16.11 0.99
N SER A 99 16.45 15.29 2.03
CA SER A 99 16.41 15.76 3.42
C SER A 99 16.68 14.64 4.42
N THR A 100 17.12 15.02 5.62
CA THR A 100 17.28 14.10 6.76
C THR A 100 16.70 14.73 8.03
N SER A 101 16.23 13.88 8.94
CA SER A 101 15.98 14.26 10.33
C SER A 101 16.55 13.19 11.26
N SER A 102 17.57 13.58 12.02
CA SER A 102 18.16 12.74 13.07
C SER A 102 17.15 12.42 14.18
N SER A 103 16.28 13.37 14.50
CA SER A 103 15.23 13.24 15.53
C SER A 103 14.17 12.22 15.13
N LEU A 104 13.74 12.24 13.86
CA LEU A 104 12.76 11.29 13.33
C LEU A 104 13.40 9.98 12.85
N LYS A 105 14.73 9.88 12.83
CA LYS A 105 15.49 8.78 12.23
C LYS A 105 15.05 8.52 10.78
N MET A 106 14.80 9.59 10.04
CA MET A 106 14.26 9.54 8.69
C MET A 106 15.18 10.25 7.69
N MET A 107 15.26 9.68 6.50
CA MET A 107 15.85 10.33 5.32
C MET A 107 14.86 10.22 4.17
N THR A 108 14.72 11.29 3.39
CA THR A 108 13.92 11.28 2.17
C THR A 108 14.84 11.45 0.98
N SER A 109 14.56 10.73 -0.10
CA SER A 109 15.27 10.82 -1.36
C SER A 109 14.30 10.85 -2.54
N GLU A 110 14.64 11.59 -3.59
CA GLU A 110 13.80 11.74 -4.77
C GLU A 110 14.65 11.73 -6.05
N ARG A 111 14.09 11.25 -7.15
CA ARG A 111 14.64 11.45 -8.49
C ARG A 111 13.55 11.40 -9.56
N SER A 112 13.70 12.25 -10.57
CA SER A 112 12.87 12.20 -11.78
C SER A 112 13.70 11.77 -12.98
N LYS A 113 13.15 10.90 -13.82
CA LYS A 113 13.82 10.40 -15.03
C LYS A 113 12.84 10.41 -16.20
N ASN A 114 13.31 10.92 -17.33
CA ASN A 114 12.54 10.94 -18.56
C ASN A 114 12.70 9.62 -19.31
N ILE A 115 11.58 9.07 -19.77
CA ILE A 115 11.54 7.90 -20.65
C ILE A 115 10.61 8.17 -21.84
N THR A 116 10.85 7.45 -22.93
CA THR A 116 10.03 7.50 -24.13
C THR A 116 9.36 6.16 -24.32
N LEU A 117 8.04 6.16 -24.46
CA LEU A 117 7.21 4.98 -24.61
C LEU A 117 6.33 5.12 -25.86
N SER A 118 5.90 4.01 -26.46
CA SER A 118 4.94 4.07 -27.58
C SER A 118 3.63 4.73 -27.14
N SER A 119 3.00 5.48 -28.06
CA SER A 119 1.67 6.06 -27.84
C SER A 119 0.65 4.97 -27.47
N GLY A 120 -0.19 5.22 -26.46
CA GLY A 120 -1.19 4.25 -26.00
C GLY A 120 -0.65 3.13 -25.09
N ALA A 121 0.61 3.20 -24.66
CA ALA A 121 1.13 2.31 -23.63
C ALA A 121 0.29 2.39 -22.35
N HIS A 122 -0.04 1.26 -21.75
CA HIS A 122 -0.81 1.20 -20.51
C HIS A 122 -0.41 -0.04 -19.71
N PHE A 123 0.14 0.16 -18.52
CA PHE A 123 0.74 -0.92 -17.73
C PHE A 123 1.01 -0.49 -16.29
N TYR A 124 1.31 -1.47 -15.44
CA TYR A 124 1.64 -1.25 -14.04
C TYR A 124 3.14 -1.39 -13.81
N LEU A 125 3.73 -0.37 -13.17
CA LEU A 125 5.14 -0.29 -12.85
C LEU A 125 5.33 -0.33 -11.33
N ALA A 126 6.29 -1.10 -10.84
CA ALA A 126 6.47 -1.30 -9.41
C ALA A 126 7.93 -1.26 -8.94
N HIS A 127 8.13 -0.67 -7.76
CA HIS A 127 9.29 -0.94 -6.92
C HIS A 127 8.87 -1.90 -5.80
N ARG A 128 9.61 -3.00 -5.66
CA ARG A 128 9.37 -4.04 -4.66
C ARG A 128 10.64 -4.33 -3.89
N GLY A 129 10.48 -4.75 -2.65
CA GLY A 129 11.59 -5.18 -1.82
C GLY A 129 11.13 -5.91 -0.57
N SER A 130 12.13 -6.37 0.19
CA SER A 130 12.00 -7.02 1.48
C SER A 130 12.90 -6.31 2.47
N ALA A 131 12.47 -6.14 3.73
CA ALA A 131 13.06 -5.28 4.78
C ALA A 131 12.40 -3.89 4.99
N TRP A 132 11.06 -3.85 4.95
CA TRP A 132 10.32 -2.74 5.54
C TRP A 132 10.69 -2.61 7.03
N VAL A 133 10.51 -1.42 7.61
CA VAL A 133 10.73 -1.24 9.06
C VAL A 133 9.88 -2.23 9.88
N PRO A 134 10.37 -2.77 11.01
CA PRO A 134 9.55 -3.63 11.85
C PRO A 134 8.34 -2.86 12.35
N LEU A 135 7.19 -3.53 12.35
CA LEU A 135 6.00 -3.04 13.03
C LEU A 135 5.94 -3.66 14.42
N ASN A 136 5.36 -2.95 15.38
CA ASN A 136 5.36 -3.38 16.78
C ASN A 136 3.99 -3.87 17.26
N ASP A 137 2.91 -3.59 16.53
CA ASP A 137 1.56 -4.04 16.85
C ASP A 137 0.74 -4.35 15.59
N PRO A 138 0.55 -5.63 15.24
CA PRO A 138 1.26 -6.77 15.80
C PRO A 138 2.76 -6.69 15.49
N ALA A 139 3.61 -7.26 16.36
CA ALA A 139 5.04 -7.33 16.11
C ALA A 139 5.33 -8.13 14.82
N GLN A 140 5.91 -7.47 13.82
CA GLN A 140 6.20 -8.05 12.51
C GLN A 140 7.58 -7.60 12.02
N GLN A 141 8.35 -8.53 11.48
CA GLN A 141 9.69 -8.30 10.94
C GLN A 141 9.82 -8.92 9.55
N GLY A 142 10.76 -8.43 8.76
CA GLY A 142 11.02 -8.95 7.41
C GLY A 142 9.88 -8.72 6.44
N LEU A 143 9.04 -7.71 6.69
CA LEU A 143 7.92 -7.36 5.84
C LEU A 143 8.39 -6.93 4.45
N GLU A 144 7.65 -7.39 3.45
CA GLU A 144 7.81 -7.00 2.05
C GLU A 144 6.98 -5.76 1.75
N TRP A 145 7.42 -4.98 0.77
CA TRP A 145 6.65 -3.86 0.24
C TRP A 145 6.60 -3.90 -1.27
N SER A 146 5.57 -3.27 -1.79
CA SER A 146 5.36 -3.07 -3.22
C SER A 146 4.66 -1.74 -3.40
N ILE A 147 5.30 -0.79 -4.07
CA ILE A 147 4.65 0.46 -4.49
C ILE A 147 4.44 0.37 -6.00
N VAL A 148 3.16 0.35 -6.40
CA VAL A 148 2.74 0.14 -7.78
C VAL A 148 2.05 1.38 -8.29
N THR A 149 2.52 1.90 -9.43
CA THR A 149 1.87 2.98 -10.18
C THR A 149 1.24 2.43 -11.45
N TYR A 150 0.12 3.01 -11.86
CA TYR A 150 -0.53 2.73 -13.14
C TYR A 150 -0.23 3.86 -14.14
N ILE A 151 0.41 3.51 -15.25
CA ILE A 151 0.72 4.40 -16.37
C ILE A 151 -0.28 4.13 -17.49
N ASP A 152 -0.89 5.17 -18.03
CA ASP A 152 -1.79 5.10 -19.20
C ASP A 152 -1.59 6.28 -20.13
N LEU A 153 -1.01 6.02 -21.29
CA LEU A 153 -0.71 7.00 -22.33
C LEU A 153 -1.75 7.01 -23.45
N ARG A 154 -2.90 6.34 -23.26
CA ARG A 154 -4.02 6.44 -24.18
C ARG A 154 -4.62 7.84 -24.08
N LYS A 155 -4.97 8.41 -25.23
CA LYS A 155 -5.65 9.70 -25.25
C LYS A 155 -7.03 9.56 -24.63
N ARG A 156 -7.37 10.54 -23.81
CA ARG A 156 -8.69 10.76 -23.25
C ARG A 156 -9.67 11.17 -24.34
N SER A 157 -10.96 11.15 -24.03
CA SER A 157 -12.02 11.59 -24.95
C SER A 157 -11.95 13.08 -25.29
N ASP A 158 -11.30 13.89 -24.45
CA ASP A 158 -11.05 15.32 -24.64
C ASP A 158 -9.78 15.62 -25.48
N GLY A 159 -9.01 14.59 -25.89
CA GLY A 159 -7.96 14.69 -26.90
C GLY A 159 -6.52 14.82 -26.39
N PHE A 160 -6.31 14.89 -25.08
CA PHE A 160 -4.97 14.91 -24.47
C PHE A 160 -4.68 13.65 -23.63
N ILE A 161 -3.40 13.45 -23.29
CA ILE A 161 -2.92 12.34 -22.47
C ILE A 161 -3.04 12.73 -21.00
N ASN A 162 -3.49 11.80 -20.18
CA ASN A 162 -3.63 12.02 -18.75
C ASN A 162 -2.32 12.43 -18.06
N THR A 163 -2.41 13.28 -17.05
CA THR A 163 -1.30 13.60 -16.14
C THR A 163 -1.62 13.02 -14.77
N SER A 164 -0.80 12.11 -14.24
CA SER A 164 -1.15 11.46 -12.97
C SER A 164 -1.22 12.45 -11.80
N PRO A 165 -2.09 12.20 -10.81
CA PRO A 165 -2.25 13.08 -9.67
C PRO A 165 -0.97 13.10 -8.85
N VAL A 166 -0.67 14.25 -8.27
CA VAL A 166 0.46 14.40 -7.36
C VAL A 166 -0.02 14.14 -5.94
N ALA A 167 0.57 13.14 -5.30
CA ALA A 167 0.39 12.86 -3.88
C ALA A 167 1.75 12.91 -3.17
N ARG A 168 1.96 13.97 -2.38
CA ARG A 168 3.21 14.17 -1.64
C ARG A 168 2.97 13.96 -0.16
N PHE A 169 3.62 12.96 0.40
CA PHE A 169 3.38 12.57 1.78
C PHE A 169 4.67 12.39 2.55
N VAL A 170 4.61 12.57 3.86
CA VAL A 170 5.78 12.46 4.73
C VAL A 170 5.65 11.36 5.72
N SER A 171 6.67 10.53 5.73
CA SER A 171 6.87 9.52 6.75
C SER A 171 7.79 10.07 7.84
N PRO A 172 7.49 9.87 9.13
CA PRO A 172 6.26 9.29 9.65
C PRO A 172 5.23 10.37 10.03
N GLN A 173 4.00 9.93 10.25
CA GLN A 173 2.95 10.70 10.92
C GLN A 173 2.89 10.33 12.39
N TYR A 174 2.28 11.19 13.20
CA TYR A 174 2.24 11.02 14.65
C TYR A 174 0.82 11.05 15.19
N ALA A 175 0.53 10.10 16.07
CA ALA A 175 -0.70 10.07 16.85
C ALA A 175 -0.36 10.03 18.33
N ILE A 176 -1.15 10.69 19.18
CA ILE A 176 -1.06 10.49 20.63
C ILE A 176 -1.89 9.26 20.99
N VAL A 177 -1.39 8.42 21.89
CA VAL A 177 -2.09 7.23 22.38
C VAL A 177 -3.52 7.57 22.83
N ASN A 178 -4.47 6.74 22.42
CA ASN A 178 -5.91 6.85 22.67
C ASN A 178 -6.56 8.16 22.16
N LYS A 179 -5.89 8.93 21.30
CA LYS A 179 -6.49 10.06 20.60
C LYS A 179 -6.73 9.71 19.13
N THR A 180 -7.93 10.03 18.66
CA THR A 180 -8.25 9.96 17.24
C THR A 180 -7.69 11.17 16.52
N ILE A 181 -6.93 10.94 15.46
CA ILE A 181 -6.41 11.97 14.57
C ILE A 181 -6.97 11.80 13.16
N GLN A 182 -6.98 12.89 12.43
CA GLN A 182 -7.25 12.90 10.99
C GLN A 182 -5.97 13.24 10.25
N ILE A 183 -5.52 12.32 9.41
CA ILE A 183 -4.35 12.48 8.56
C ILE A 183 -4.87 12.74 7.14
N ASN A 184 -4.77 13.98 6.67
CA ASN A 184 -5.13 14.34 5.32
C ASN A 184 -3.97 14.02 4.36
N ILE A 185 -4.23 13.24 3.31
CA ILE A 185 -3.27 13.02 2.22
C ILE A 185 -3.45 14.16 1.22
N PRO A 186 -2.46 15.06 1.06
CA PRO A 186 -2.58 16.15 0.09
C PRO A 186 -2.46 15.56 -1.31
N VAL A 187 -3.53 15.75 -2.07
CA VAL A 187 -3.64 15.33 -3.47
C VAL A 187 -3.92 16.54 -4.33
N SER A 188 -3.31 16.60 -5.50
CA SER A 188 -3.57 17.63 -6.50
C SER A 188 -3.53 17.02 -7.88
N ASP A 189 -4.44 17.42 -8.75
CA ASP A 189 -4.48 16.98 -10.13
C ASP A 189 -4.33 18.15 -11.10
N ALA A 190 -3.65 17.91 -12.21
CA ALA A 190 -3.35 18.92 -13.22
C ALA A 190 -4.46 19.05 -14.27
N ASN A 191 -5.32 18.04 -14.40
CA ASN A 191 -6.35 17.94 -15.42
C ASN A 191 -7.70 18.48 -14.88
N PRO A 192 -8.25 19.56 -15.46
CA PRO A 192 -9.48 20.16 -14.97
C PRO A 192 -10.70 19.24 -15.14
N GLY A 193 -11.48 19.09 -14.07
CA GLY A 193 -12.72 18.31 -14.07
C GLY A 193 -12.55 16.85 -13.62
N ASP A 194 -11.31 16.40 -13.47
CA ASP A 194 -11.00 15.08 -12.96
C ASP A 194 -11.37 14.94 -11.48
N ASP A 195 -11.74 13.72 -11.11
CA ASP A 195 -12.09 13.33 -9.75
C ASP A 195 -11.01 12.43 -9.16
N VAL A 196 -10.30 12.92 -8.15
CA VAL A 196 -9.24 12.18 -7.47
C VAL A 196 -9.81 11.47 -6.24
N ARG A 197 -9.60 10.16 -6.17
CA ARG A 197 -10.10 9.31 -5.08
C ARG A 197 -8.96 8.53 -4.45
N CYS A 198 -9.04 8.34 -3.14
CA CYS A 198 -8.11 7.48 -2.43
C CYS A 198 -8.78 6.17 -2.01
N ARG A 199 -8.04 5.08 -2.13
CA ARG A 199 -8.42 3.77 -1.58
C ARG A 199 -7.22 3.09 -0.92
N TRP A 200 -7.48 2.11 -0.08
CA TRP A 200 -6.41 1.24 0.42
C TRP A 200 -5.74 0.50 -0.73
N SER A 201 -4.42 0.34 -0.64
CA SER A 201 -3.69 -0.59 -1.51
C SER A 201 -4.14 -2.02 -1.21
N THR A 202 -4.24 -2.84 -2.25
CA THR A 202 -4.73 -4.21 -2.13
C THR A 202 -3.82 -5.23 -2.80
N TYR A 203 -3.97 -6.48 -2.38
CA TYR A 203 -3.53 -7.62 -3.16
C TYR A 203 -4.69 -8.16 -3.99
N THR A 204 -4.60 -8.03 -5.31
CA THR A 204 -5.56 -8.60 -6.26
C THR A 204 -5.05 -9.93 -6.78
N THR A 205 -5.76 -11.02 -6.48
CA THR A 205 -5.43 -12.36 -6.96
C THR A 205 -5.52 -12.44 -8.49
N GLY A 206 -4.57 -13.14 -9.13
CA GLY A 206 -4.56 -13.35 -10.57
C GLY A 206 -3.61 -14.47 -11.00
N TYR A 207 -3.58 -14.78 -12.31
CA TYR A 207 -2.71 -15.83 -12.85
C TYR A 207 -1.26 -15.34 -12.93
N ARG A 208 -0.36 -15.89 -12.09
CA ARG A 208 1.09 -15.70 -12.24
C ARG A 208 1.55 -16.47 -13.48
N ARG A 209 1.99 -15.78 -14.54
CA ARG A 209 2.95 -16.41 -15.47
C ARG A 209 4.24 -16.65 -14.69
N ARG A 210 4.48 -17.89 -14.24
CA ARG A 210 5.79 -18.26 -13.71
C ARG A 210 6.81 -18.01 -14.82
N LYS A 211 7.78 -17.12 -14.56
CA LYS A 211 8.99 -17.04 -15.37
C LYS A 211 9.69 -18.37 -15.18
N ARG A 212 9.79 -19.18 -16.25
CA ARG A 212 10.58 -20.41 -16.28
C ARG A 212 12.04 -20.00 -16.10
N SER A 213 12.48 -19.98 -14.85
CA SER A 213 13.89 -20.02 -14.47
C SER A 213 14.24 -21.50 -14.46
N ASP A 214 15.22 -21.90 -15.27
CA ASP A 214 15.80 -23.24 -15.26
C ASP A 214 16.55 -23.47 -13.95
N LYS A 215 15.78 -23.70 -12.88
CA LYS A 215 16.13 -24.25 -11.57
C LYS A 215 14.86 -24.28 -10.71
N GLU A 216 13.92 -25.15 -11.08
CA GLU A 216 12.76 -25.46 -10.23
C GLU A 216 12.88 -26.94 -9.83
N GLU A 217 13.65 -27.22 -8.78
CA GLU A 217 13.46 -28.40 -7.95
C GLU A 217 13.79 -28.06 -6.49
N HIS A 218 12.76 -28.18 -5.63
CA HIS A 218 12.76 -27.96 -4.17
C HIS A 218 13.07 -26.50 -3.72
N ILE A 219 12.10 -25.69 -3.32
CA ILE A 219 11.44 -25.70 -2.00
C ILE A 219 10.18 -24.81 -2.08
N LYS A 220 9.01 -25.33 -1.68
CA LYS A 220 7.77 -24.55 -1.52
C LYS A 220 7.84 -23.76 -0.19
N HIS A 221 7.62 -22.45 -0.31
CA HIS A 221 7.52 -21.46 0.77
C HIS A 221 6.72 -21.95 1.99
N ARG A 222 7.39 -21.97 3.16
CA ARG A 222 6.76 -21.87 4.48
C ARG A 222 6.91 -20.42 4.94
N SER A 223 5.80 -19.72 5.09
CA SER A 223 5.68 -18.59 6.02
C SER A 223 5.59 -19.18 7.44
N ASN A 224 6.41 -18.71 8.38
CA ASN A 224 6.11 -18.62 9.82
C ASN A 224 7.32 -18.10 10.60
N VAL A 225 7.14 -17.00 11.34
CA VAL A 225 7.78 -16.74 12.66
C VAL A 225 6.71 -16.01 13.48
N HIS A 226 6.22 -16.56 14.58
CA HIS A 226 6.75 -16.39 15.94
C HIS A 226 6.18 -17.53 16.85
N LEU A 227 6.82 -18.13 17.88
CA LEU A 227 8.18 -18.09 18.45
C LEU A 227 8.18 -18.92 19.78
N TYR A 228 9.31 -19.58 20.12
CA TYR A 228 9.89 -20.02 21.44
C TYR A 228 8.99 -20.72 22.52
N SER A 229 9.45 -21.66 23.36
CA SER A 229 10.76 -22.26 23.68
C SER A 229 10.58 -23.59 24.44
N GLU A 230 11.39 -24.60 24.07
CA GLU A 230 12.26 -25.51 24.88
C GLU A 230 11.66 -26.29 26.08
N VAL A 231 11.92 -27.60 26.29
CA VAL A 231 13.21 -28.21 26.64
C VAL A 231 13.19 -29.75 26.51
N ALA A 232 14.20 -30.28 25.80
CA ALA A 232 14.95 -31.55 25.89
C ALA A 232 14.34 -32.86 26.44
N SER A 233 14.24 -33.90 25.58
CA SER A 233 15.31 -34.92 25.48
C SER A 233 15.12 -35.83 24.26
N ASP A 234 15.95 -35.53 23.26
CA ASP A 234 16.56 -36.32 22.21
C ASP A 234 15.75 -36.76 20.97
N THR A 235 15.55 -35.70 20.17
CA THR A 235 15.31 -35.58 18.72
C THR A 235 13.85 -35.65 18.25
N GLU A 236 13.13 -34.66 18.79
CA GLU A 236 12.02 -33.85 18.27
C GLU A 236 10.69 -34.53 17.90
N PHE A 237 9.82 -34.50 18.91
CA PHE A 237 8.47 -35.02 18.98
C PHE A 237 7.40 -34.01 18.47
N ILE A 238 6.27 -34.57 18.01
CA ILE A 238 4.89 -34.05 18.13
C ILE A 238 4.35 -33.11 17.01
N HIS A 239 3.79 -33.78 16.01
CA HIS A 239 2.38 -33.73 15.58
C HIS A 239 1.39 -32.71 16.23
N ILE A 240 0.53 -32.12 15.37
CA ILE A 240 -0.86 -31.60 15.59
C ILE A 240 -0.95 -30.04 15.63
N ARG A 241 -1.80 -29.33 14.86
CA ARG A 241 -3.20 -29.57 14.48
C ARG A 241 -3.59 -28.86 13.16
N LYS A 242 -3.87 -29.61 12.10
CA LYS A 242 -4.79 -29.17 11.03
C LYS A 242 -6.17 -28.94 11.67
N LYS A 243 -6.83 -27.83 11.35
CA LYS A 243 -8.31 -27.79 11.37
C LYS A 243 -8.76 -28.82 10.33
N ARG A 244 -9.22 -29.99 10.80
CA ARG A 244 -9.91 -30.96 9.93
C ARG A 244 -11.24 -30.34 9.55
N ALA A 245 -11.39 -30.00 8.26
CA ALA A 245 -12.71 -29.97 7.67
C ALA A 245 -13.28 -31.39 7.77
N CYS A 246 -14.50 -31.53 8.29
CA CYS A 246 -15.26 -32.76 8.15
C CYS A 246 -15.65 -32.87 6.67
N GLY A 247 -14.97 -33.75 5.95
CA GLY A 247 -15.35 -34.19 4.62
C GLY A 247 -15.24 -35.71 4.56
N GLY A 248 -16.39 -36.37 4.40
CA GLY A 248 -16.49 -37.78 4.02
C GLY A 248 -16.66 -38.80 5.17
N GLY A 249 -17.87 -39.36 5.28
CA GLY A 249 -18.16 -40.72 5.76
C GLY A 249 -17.89 -41.04 7.24
N CYS A 250 -18.96 -41.11 8.05
CA CYS A 250 -18.89 -41.75 9.37
C CYS A 250 -18.87 -43.28 9.21
N GLY A 251 -17.68 -43.88 9.28
CA GLY A 251 -17.52 -45.31 9.54
C GLY A 251 -17.79 -45.65 11.02
N SER A 252 -18.05 -46.92 11.31
CA SER A 252 -18.51 -47.48 12.60
C SER A 252 -17.50 -47.43 13.77
N SER A 253 -16.56 -46.48 13.79
CA SER A 253 -15.52 -46.39 14.82
C SER A 253 -15.16 -44.94 15.14
N CYS A 254 -15.35 -44.53 16.39
CA CYS A 254 -15.05 -43.18 16.88
C CYS A 254 -13.58 -43.07 17.34
N VAL A 255 -12.89 -42.02 16.88
CA VAL A 255 -11.52 -41.70 17.33
C VAL A 255 -11.60 -40.65 18.44
N SER A 256 -10.83 -40.85 19.53
CA SER A 256 -10.77 -39.96 20.70
C SER A 256 -10.54 -38.49 20.30
N GLY A 257 -11.48 -37.61 20.67
CA GLY A 257 -11.36 -36.16 20.50
C GLY A 257 -12.31 -35.49 19.49
N CYS A 258 -13.28 -36.22 18.93
CA CYS A 258 -14.35 -35.59 18.13
C CYS A 258 -15.42 -34.96 19.03
N SER A 259 -15.63 -33.65 18.89
CA SER A 259 -16.89 -32.99 19.27
C SER A 259 -17.90 -33.31 18.18
N CYS A 260 -18.94 -34.09 18.48
CA CYS A 260 -20.02 -34.36 17.54
C CYS A 260 -20.90 -33.12 17.42
N SER A 261 -20.68 -32.29 16.39
CA SER A 261 -21.56 -31.16 16.04
C SER A 261 -22.20 -31.36 14.67
N CYS A 262 -22.62 -32.59 14.38
CA CYS A 262 -23.49 -32.88 13.24
C CYS A 262 -24.95 -32.75 13.70
N SER A 263 -25.79 -32.09 12.91
CA SER A 263 -27.22 -31.84 13.22
C SER A 263 -28.08 -33.10 13.35
N GLY A 264 -27.54 -34.29 13.03
CA GLY A 264 -28.23 -35.59 13.16
C GLY A 264 -27.89 -36.42 14.41
N CYS A 265 -26.98 -35.96 15.29
CA CYS A 265 -26.53 -36.75 16.46
C CYS A 265 -26.95 -36.13 17.79
N ILE A 266 -28.22 -35.71 17.90
CA ILE A 266 -28.78 -35.26 19.17
C ILE A 266 -29.09 -36.51 20.00
N SER A 267 -28.49 -36.61 21.20
CA SER A 267 -28.68 -37.64 22.25
C SER A 267 -27.75 -38.87 22.29
N THR A 268 -26.60 -38.90 21.61
CA THR A 268 -25.61 -39.98 21.82
C THR A 268 -24.49 -39.58 22.79
N THR A 269 -24.26 -40.37 23.84
CA THR A 269 -23.13 -40.20 24.78
C THR A 269 -22.02 -41.21 24.46
N CYS A 270 -20.80 -40.73 24.23
CA CYS A 270 -19.64 -41.60 23.95
C CYS A 270 -18.89 -41.95 25.23
N THR A 271 -18.69 -43.25 25.49
CA THR A 271 -17.80 -43.75 26.55
C THR A 271 -16.79 -44.74 25.95
N GLY A 272 -15.52 -44.33 25.85
CA GLY A 272 -14.46 -45.14 25.25
C GLY A 272 -14.52 -45.20 23.71
N SER A 273 -14.10 -46.34 23.13
CA SER A 273 -13.97 -46.56 21.67
C SER A 273 -15.24 -47.12 20.98
N THR A 274 -16.37 -47.21 21.68
CA THR A 274 -17.64 -47.73 21.13
C THR A 274 -18.82 -46.83 21.48
N CYS A 275 -19.79 -46.69 20.57
CA CYS A 275 -21.07 -46.01 20.83
C CYS A 275 -22.11 -47.05 21.26
N THR A 276 -22.83 -46.80 22.36
CA THR A 276 -23.87 -47.71 22.88
C THR A 276 -25.28 -47.23 22.52
N THR A 277 -25.88 -47.92 21.52
CA THR A 277 -27.33 -48.11 21.18
C THR A 277 -28.17 -46.90 20.73
N SER A 278 -29.22 -46.98 19.89
CA SER A 278 -29.89 -48.05 19.12
C SER A 278 -30.47 -47.41 17.84
N GLY A 279 -30.05 -47.85 16.66
CA GLY A 279 -30.52 -47.35 15.35
C GLY A 279 -29.51 -46.42 14.67
N GLY A 280 -28.75 -46.95 13.71
CA GLY A 280 -27.73 -46.19 12.97
C GLY A 280 -28.30 -45.04 12.13
N CYS A 281 -27.45 -44.08 11.76
CA CYS A 281 -27.81 -42.93 10.93
C CYS A 281 -28.36 -43.36 9.55
N PRO A 282 -29.59 -42.97 9.16
CA PRO A 282 -30.12 -43.26 7.84
C PRO A 282 -29.50 -42.34 6.78
N LEU A 283 -29.14 -42.91 5.62
CA LEU A 283 -28.75 -42.18 4.41
C LEU A 283 -30.00 -41.56 3.78
N THR A 284 -30.15 -40.23 3.79
CA THR A 284 -31.17 -39.55 2.99
C THR A 284 -30.64 -39.18 1.61
N VAL A 285 -31.20 -39.86 0.59
CA VAL A 285 -31.16 -39.49 -0.82
C VAL A 285 -32.02 -38.23 -1.01
N ALA A 286 -31.49 -37.21 -1.67
CA ALA A 286 -32.25 -36.00 -2.00
C ALA A 286 -33.24 -36.29 -3.14
N THR A 287 -34.54 -36.26 -2.84
CA THR A 287 -35.61 -36.16 -3.84
C THR A 287 -36.15 -34.73 -3.85
N ASN A 288 -36.18 -34.12 -5.04
CA ASN A 288 -36.82 -32.84 -5.32
C ASN A 288 -38.32 -32.90 -5.01
N THR A 289 -38.85 -31.95 -4.24
CA THR A 289 -40.27 -31.61 -4.27
C THR A 289 -40.47 -30.13 -3.95
N THR A 290 -41.09 -29.44 -4.89
CA THR A 290 -41.58 -28.06 -4.81
C THR A 290 -42.77 -27.94 -3.86
N VAL A 291 -42.78 -26.92 -3.00
CA VAL A 291 -44.02 -26.38 -2.42
C VAL A 291 -43.93 -24.86 -2.40
N ALA A 292 -44.86 -24.23 -3.12
CA ALA A 292 -45.12 -22.81 -3.08
C ALA A 292 -46.01 -22.47 -1.88
N THR A 293 -45.76 -21.33 -1.23
CA THR A 293 -46.75 -20.67 -0.39
C THR A 293 -46.76 -19.18 -0.69
N ASN A 294 -47.88 -18.73 -1.23
CA ASN A 294 -48.28 -17.35 -1.41
C ASN A 294 -48.48 -16.67 -0.05
N THR A 295 -48.07 -15.42 0.08
CA THR A 295 -48.69 -14.52 1.05
C THR A 295 -48.81 -13.13 0.43
N THR A 296 -50.06 -12.77 0.16
CA THR A 296 -50.56 -11.47 -0.27
C THR A 296 -50.61 -10.50 0.90
N VAL A 297 -50.10 -9.28 0.72
CA VAL A 297 -50.64 -8.09 1.41
C VAL A 297 -50.71 -6.96 0.39
N ALA A 298 -51.93 -6.54 0.08
CA ALA A 298 -52.26 -5.35 -0.67
C ALA A 298 -52.94 -4.37 0.28
N THR A 299 -52.62 -3.08 0.19
CA THR A 299 -53.57 -1.99 0.44
C THR A 299 -53.25 -0.79 -0.44
N ASN A 300 -54.31 -0.34 -1.10
CA ASN A 300 -54.39 0.70 -2.12
C ASN A 300 -54.22 2.11 -1.55
N THR A 301 -53.76 3.04 -2.39
CA THR A 301 -54.30 4.40 -2.43
C THR A 301 -54.27 4.92 -3.86
N THR A 302 -55.46 5.16 -4.40
CA THR A 302 -55.74 5.84 -5.68
C THR A 302 -55.71 7.35 -5.50
N VAL A 303 -55.31 8.11 -6.53
CA VAL A 303 -56.09 9.21 -7.15
C VAL A 303 -55.39 9.62 -8.46
N ALA A 304 -56.21 9.83 -9.49
CA ALA A 304 -55.88 10.04 -10.89
C ALA A 304 -55.52 11.50 -11.24
N THR A 305 -54.88 11.72 -12.39
CA THR A 305 -55.49 12.47 -13.51
C THR A 305 -54.64 12.39 -14.79
N ASN A 306 -55.35 12.33 -15.92
CA ASN A 306 -54.90 12.17 -17.29
C ASN A 306 -54.03 13.32 -17.80
N THR A 307 -53.08 13.04 -18.70
CA THR A 307 -52.89 13.80 -19.96
C THR A 307 -52.08 12.95 -20.95
N THR A 308 -52.67 12.73 -22.11
CA THR A 308 -52.11 12.07 -23.30
C THR A 308 -51.24 13.04 -24.10
N VAL A 309 -49.99 12.70 -24.39
CA VAL A 309 -49.28 13.16 -25.60
C VAL A 309 -48.41 12.03 -26.12
N ALA A 310 -48.67 11.66 -27.37
CA ALA A 310 -47.94 10.65 -28.13
C ALA A 310 -46.66 11.26 -28.72
N THR A 311 -45.53 10.57 -28.56
CA THR A 311 -44.34 10.75 -29.40
C THR A 311 -43.75 9.39 -29.72
N ASN A 312 -43.73 9.08 -31.01
CA ASN A 312 -43.20 7.84 -31.59
C ASN A 312 -41.71 7.71 -31.30
N THR A 313 -41.32 6.71 -30.51
CA THR A 313 -39.92 6.27 -30.39
C THR A 313 -39.78 4.91 -31.07
N THR A 314 -39.04 4.88 -32.16
CA THR A 314 -38.62 3.66 -32.87
C THR A 314 -37.72 2.82 -31.98
N VAL A 315 -38.25 1.71 -31.46
CA VAL A 315 -37.50 0.68 -30.74
C VAL A 315 -36.97 -0.32 -31.75
N ALA A 316 -35.63 -0.38 -31.91
CA ALA A 316 -34.97 -1.48 -32.62
C ALA A 316 -34.97 -2.73 -31.71
N ILE A 317 -35.68 -3.77 -32.16
CA ILE A 317 -35.72 -5.08 -31.53
C ILE A 317 -34.53 -5.88 -32.05
N THR A 318 -33.52 -6.14 -31.21
CA THR A 318 -32.50 -7.15 -31.49
C THR A 318 -32.83 -8.40 -30.69
N THR A 319 -33.36 -9.39 -31.39
CA THR A 319 -33.63 -10.75 -30.90
C THR A 319 -32.35 -11.43 -30.42
N ALA A 320 -32.29 -11.80 -29.14
CA ALA A 320 -31.27 -12.68 -28.59
C ALA A 320 -31.66 -14.14 -28.85
N THR A 321 -31.02 -14.78 -29.83
CA THR A 321 -31.09 -16.23 -30.04
C THR A 321 -30.17 -16.96 -29.05
N THR A 322 -30.76 -17.67 -28.11
CA THR A 322 -30.07 -18.63 -27.23
C THR A 322 -29.85 -19.94 -27.98
N ILE A 323 -28.60 -20.22 -28.37
CA ILE A 323 -28.20 -21.55 -28.85
C ILE A 323 -27.70 -22.35 -27.64
N ASN A 324 -28.51 -23.30 -27.18
CA ASN A 324 -28.08 -24.39 -26.30
C ASN A 324 -27.18 -25.34 -27.09
N ALA A 325 -25.86 -25.29 -26.86
CA ALA A 325 -24.93 -26.27 -27.38
C ALA A 325 -24.51 -27.23 -26.25
N THR A 326 -25.16 -28.41 -26.21
CA THR A 326 -24.66 -29.58 -25.49
C THR A 326 -23.53 -30.22 -26.31
N THR A 327 -22.30 -30.24 -25.78
CA THR A 327 -21.22 -31.05 -26.35
C THR A 327 -20.57 -31.89 -25.24
N THR A 328 -20.74 -33.20 -25.37
CA THR A 328 -19.99 -34.25 -24.69
C THR A 328 -18.49 -34.12 -24.95
N GLU A 329 -17.69 -34.03 -23.88
CA GLU A 329 -16.22 -33.90 -23.93
C GLU A 329 -15.55 -35.22 -24.36
N THR A 330 -14.67 -35.16 -25.35
CA THR A 330 -13.73 -36.25 -25.68
C THR A 330 -12.35 -35.90 -25.08
N PRO A 331 -11.71 -36.77 -24.28
CA PRO A 331 -10.42 -36.46 -23.66
C PRO A 331 -9.29 -36.38 -24.71
N GLY A 332 -8.60 -35.24 -24.79
CA GLY A 332 -7.33 -35.13 -25.54
C GLY A 332 -7.04 -33.84 -26.30
N THR A 333 -7.94 -32.84 -26.33
CA THR A 333 -7.67 -31.56 -27.02
C THR A 333 -7.32 -30.44 -26.04
N PRO A 334 -6.25 -29.64 -26.29
CA PRO A 334 -5.92 -28.46 -25.48
C PRO A 334 -7.06 -27.44 -25.53
N LYS A 335 -7.61 -27.06 -24.37
CA LYS A 335 -8.63 -26.01 -24.27
C LYS A 335 -8.03 -24.65 -24.63
N SER A 336 -8.54 -24.05 -25.71
CA SER A 336 -8.33 -22.63 -26.04
C SER A 336 -9.01 -21.76 -24.98
N THR A 337 -8.23 -21.00 -24.21
CA THR A 337 -8.70 -20.17 -23.10
C THR A 337 -9.15 -18.77 -23.56
N LEU A 338 -10.10 -18.69 -24.49
CA LEU A 338 -10.63 -17.42 -25.01
C LEU A 338 -11.87 -16.88 -24.26
N SER A 339 -12.27 -17.46 -23.13
CA SER A 339 -13.52 -17.09 -22.44
C SER A 339 -13.41 -16.76 -20.94
N TYR A 340 -12.23 -16.44 -20.42
CA TYR A 340 -12.10 -15.85 -19.08
C TYR A 340 -11.07 -14.70 -19.10
N PRO A 341 -11.39 -13.51 -18.56
CA PRO A 341 -10.41 -12.44 -18.41
C PRO A 341 -9.39 -12.88 -17.36
N ASN A 342 -8.28 -13.47 -17.82
CA ASN A 342 -7.15 -13.85 -16.97
C ASN A 342 -6.43 -12.59 -16.48
N ARG A 343 -6.93 -11.97 -15.40
CA ARG A 343 -6.25 -10.83 -14.76
C ARG A 343 -4.93 -11.32 -14.14
N GLN A 344 -3.82 -10.64 -14.43
CA GLN A 344 -2.54 -10.87 -13.75
C GLN A 344 -2.65 -10.41 -12.29
N ALA A 345 -1.94 -11.07 -11.37
CA ALA A 345 -1.98 -10.68 -9.96
C ALA A 345 -1.30 -9.31 -9.76
N ILE A 346 -1.97 -8.39 -9.06
CA ILE A 346 -1.41 -7.08 -8.68
C ILE A 346 -1.19 -7.10 -7.17
N ASP A 347 0.00 -6.73 -6.74
CA ASP A 347 0.35 -6.61 -5.34
C ASP A 347 0.78 -5.16 -5.05
N GLU A 348 -0.11 -4.36 -4.50
CA GLU A 348 0.07 -2.90 -4.31
C GLU A 348 0.62 -2.51 -2.93
N CYS A 349 0.84 -3.49 -2.06
CA CYS A 349 1.22 -3.26 -0.66
C CYS A 349 2.20 -4.32 -0.12
N GLY A 350 2.46 -5.41 -0.83
CA GLY A 350 3.29 -6.50 -0.33
C GLY A 350 2.71 -7.07 0.98
N SER A 351 3.47 -6.98 2.05
CA SER A 351 3.03 -7.44 3.38
C SER A 351 2.37 -6.35 4.23
N ILE A 352 2.29 -5.09 3.74
CA ILE A 352 1.77 -3.95 4.52
C ILE A 352 0.35 -3.52 4.14
N CYS A 353 -0.48 -4.48 3.71
CA CYS A 353 -1.85 -4.21 3.31
C CYS A 353 -2.78 -3.99 4.52
N TYR A 354 -3.72 -3.05 4.40
CA TYR A 354 -4.87 -2.95 5.29
C TYR A 354 -5.68 -4.26 5.29
N PRO A 355 -6.28 -4.71 6.41
CA PRO A 355 -6.33 -4.07 7.74
C PRO A 355 -5.24 -4.51 8.72
N TYR A 356 -4.19 -5.19 8.26
CA TYR A 356 -3.31 -5.93 9.18
C TYR A 356 -2.18 -5.10 9.80
N THR A 357 -1.93 -3.90 9.26
CA THR A 357 -0.82 -3.01 9.65
C THR A 357 -1.26 -1.73 10.33
N VAL A 358 -2.56 -1.58 10.60
CA VAL A 358 -3.19 -0.49 11.35
C VAL A 358 -4.33 -1.04 12.22
N PRO A 359 -4.78 -0.33 13.27
CA PRO A 359 -5.95 -0.75 14.05
C PRO A 359 -7.20 -0.91 13.18
N ALA A 360 -8.02 -1.93 13.45
CA ALA A 360 -9.21 -2.26 12.65
C ALA A 360 -10.27 -1.13 12.59
N SER A 361 -10.26 -0.21 13.55
CA SER A 361 -11.12 0.99 13.55
C SER A 361 -10.65 2.09 12.60
N THR A 362 -9.47 1.93 11.97
CA THR A 362 -8.93 2.91 11.02
C THR A 362 -9.79 2.93 9.76
N THR A 363 -10.16 4.13 9.33
CA THR A 363 -10.98 4.35 8.12
C THR A 363 -10.29 5.33 7.17
N LEU A 364 -10.62 5.23 5.89
CA LEU A 364 -10.18 6.13 4.83
C LEU A 364 -11.42 6.67 4.12
N SER A 365 -11.59 7.98 4.09
CA SER A 365 -12.68 8.66 3.40
C SER A 365 -12.18 9.99 2.86
N ASN A 366 -12.47 10.32 1.60
CA ASN A 366 -12.04 11.56 0.95
C ASN A 366 -10.54 11.85 1.15
N CYS A 367 -9.68 10.85 0.91
CA CYS A 367 -8.23 10.96 1.13
C CYS A 367 -7.81 11.37 2.56
N THR A 368 -8.71 11.24 3.54
CA THR A 368 -8.44 11.49 4.96
C THR A 368 -8.51 10.18 5.72
N ILE A 369 -7.43 9.85 6.43
CA ILE A 369 -7.36 8.69 7.30
C ILE A 369 -7.79 9.09 8.70
N THR A 370 -8.79 8.43 9.25
CA THR A 370 -9.16 8.54 10.67
C THR A 370 -8.49 7.39 11.42
N PHE A 371 -7.58 7.72 12.32
CA PHE A 371 -6.72 6.75 13.00
C PHE A 371 -6.74 6.97 14.52
N THR A 372 -6.74 5.88 15.28
CA THR A 372 -6.62 5.90 16.75
C THR A 372 -5.58 4.86 17.16
N GLY A 373 -4.46 5.30 17.71
CA GLY A 373 -3.40 4.43 18.21
C GLY A 373 -3.65 4.03 19.65
N ASN A 374 -3.84 2.75 19.96
CA ASN A 374 -4.21 2.30 21.31
C ASN A 374 -3.02 1.99 22.21
N GLN A 375 -1.80 1.95 21.65
CA GLN A 375 -0.58 1.62 22.36
C GLN A 375 0.52 2.61 21.99
N ALA A 376 1.17 3.20 23.00
CA ALA A 376 2.29 4.11 22.80
C ALA A 376 3.57 3.33 22.44
N GLY A 377 4.47 3.97 21.68
CA GLY A 377 5.73 3.39 21.22
C GLY A 377 5.59 2.48 20.01
N VAL A 378 4.44 2.47 19.36
CA VAL A 378 4.11 1.54 18.27
C VAL A 378 4.21 2.21 16.91
N TRP A 379 4.79 1.47 15.96
CA TRP A 379 4.82 1.79 14.54
C TRP A 379 3.74 1.01 13.78
N TYR A 380 2.97 1.73 12.97
CA TYR A 380 2.00 1.21 12.00
C TYR A 380 2.41 1.60 10.59
N ALA A 381 1.99 0.83 9.59
CA ALA A 381 2.26 1.12 8.17
C ALA A 381 0.96 1.33 7.40
N VAL A 382 0.95 2.36 6.57
CA VAL A 382 -0.17 2.71 5.69
C VAL A 382 0.27 2.51 4.25
N ALA A 383 -0.59 1.88 3.45
CA ALA A 383 -0.45 1.78 2.01
C ALA A 383 -1.78 2.12 1.33
N ILE A 384 -1.77 3.16 0.49
CA ILE A 384 -2.94 3.62 -0.25
C ILE A 384 -2.59 3.85 -1.73
N GLN A 385 -3.62 3.90 -2.56
CA GLN A 385 -3.57 4.34 -3.95
C GLN A 385 -4.36 5.63 -4.08
N VAL A 386 -3.74 6.63 -4.72
CA VAL A 386 -4.39 7.86 -5.17
C VAL A 386 -4.69 7.68 -6.64
N GLU A 387 -5.97 7.51 -6.95
CA GLU A 387 -6.47 7.21 -8.28
C GLU A 387 -7.14 8.44 -8.86
N ASP A 388 -6.91 8.62 -10.15
CA ASP A 388 -7.47 9.71 -10.92
C ASP A 388 -8.47 9.16 -11.95
N PHE A 389 -9.62 9.82 -12.02
CA PHE A 389 -10.75 9.47 -12.85
C PHE A 389 -11.16 10.71 -13.66
N ILE A 390 -11.51 10.51 -14.93
CA ILE A 390 -11.97 11.58 -15.83
C ILE A 390 -13.14 12.41 -15.27
N ASP A 391 -13.98 11.80 -14.42
CA ASP A 391 -15.08 12.48 -13.73
C ASP A 391 -15.60 11.67 -12.52
N GLY A 392 -16.54 12.27 -11.79
CA GLY A 392 -17.23 11.70 -10.63
C GLY A 392 -18.06 10.43 -10.90
N THR A 393 -18.26 10.05 -12.16
CA THR A 393 -19.07 8.88 -12.57
C THR A 393 -18.22 7.72 -13.07
N SER A 394 -16.98 7.99 -13.48
CA SER A 394 -16.07 6.96 -13.98
C SER A 394 -15.71 5.94 -12.90
N THR A 395 -15.69 4.66 -13.30
CA THR A 395 -15.32 3.52 -12.45
C THR A 395 -13.94 2.95 -12.77
N THR A 396 -13.27 3.48 -13.80
CA THR A 396 -11.95 3.03 -14.22
C THR A 396 -10.94 4.17 -14.05
N PRO A 397 -9.89 3.98 -13.24
CA PRO A 397 -8.89 5.01 -13.07
C PRO A 397 -8.06 5.14 -14.35
N MET A 398 -7.64 6.37 -14.66
CA MET A 398 -6.74 6.68 -15.77
C MET A 398 -5.28 6.67 -15.32
N SER A 399 -5.05 6.86 -14.02
CA SER A 399 -3.75 6.67 -13.41
C SER A 399 -3.90 6.34 -11.93
N SER A 400 -2.84 5.80 -11.33
CA SER A 400 -2.80 5.45 -9.91
C SER A 400 -1.41 5.71 -9.37
N VAL A 401 -1.32 6.43 -8.26
CA VAL A 401 -0.08 6.78 -7.57
C VAL A 401 -0.07 6.14 -6.18
N PRO A 402 0.92 5.28 -5.87
CA PRO A 402 1.02 4.65 -4.56
C PRO A 402 1.52 5.66 -3.54
N VAL A 403 0.95 5.63 -2.33
CA VAL A 403 1.49 6.37 -1.18
C VAL A 403 1.64 5.39 -0.03
N GLN A 404 2.87 5.21 0.44
CA GLN A 404 3.14 4.42 1.64
C GLN A 404 3.95 5.22 2.65
N PHE A 405 3.63 5.08 3.93
CA PHE A 405 4.28 5.78 5.03
C PHE A 405 4.01 5.11 6.38
N LEU A 406 4.63 5.63 7.43
CA LEU A 406 4.49 5.13 8.80
C LEU A 406 3.66 6.06 9.67
N ILE A 407 2.96 5.49 10.66
CA ILE A 407 2.38 6.23 11.78
C ILE A 407 3.07 5.76 13.06
N TYR A 408 3.59 6.69 13.85
CA TYR A 408 4.12 6.43 15.18
C TYR A 408 3.16 6.92 16.25
N VAL A 409 2.84 6.04 17.20
CA VAL A 409 2.01 6.39 18.35
C VAL A 409 2.88 6.85 19.51
N GLN A 410 2.76 8.12 19.87
CA GLN A 410 3.43 8.71 21.01
C GLN A 410 2.67 8.44 22.30
N SER A 411 3.42 8.38 23.41
CA SER A 411 2.84 8.44 24.74
C SER A 411 2.06 9.72 24.94
N GLN A 412 1.14 9.74 25.91
CA GLN A 412 0.44 10.96 26.27
C GLN A 412 1.46 12.01 26.69
N PRO A 413 1.50 13.19 26.02
CA PRO A 413 2.49 14.19 26.32
C PRO A 413 2.25 14.75 27.72
N ALA A 414 3.33 15.04 28.44
CA ALA A 414 3.26 15.68 29.75
C ALA A 414 2.61 17.07 29.67
N CYS A 415 2.68 17.71 28.50
CA CYS A 415 1.95 18.93 28.19
C CYS A 415 0.86 18.69 27.14
N SER A 416 -0.34 19.15 27.43
CA SER A 416 -1.50 19.00 26.53
C SER A 416 -1.58 20.08 25.44
N LYS A 417 -0.68 21.08 25.44
CA LYS A 417 -0.69 22.18 24.47
C LYS A 417 0.23 21.85 23.31
N GLU A 418 -0.31 21.92 22.10
CA GLU A 418 0.45 21.72 20.87
C GLU A 418 1.35 22.94 20.58
N PRO A 419 2.53 22.74 19.96
CA PRO A 419 3.36 23.84 19.49
C PRO A 419 2.66 24.64 18.39
N ILE A 420 2.88 25.95 18.36
CA ILE A 420 2.37 26.81 17.28
C ILE A 420 3.49 27.07 16.29
N ILE A 421 3.30 26.69 15.02
CA ILE A 421 4.16 27.15 13.92
C ILE A 421 3.82 28.62 13.63
N ILE A 422 4.83 29.48 13.64
CA ILE A 422 4.71 30.85 13.16
C ILE A 422 4.83 30.81 11.65
N LEU A 423 3.72 31.13 10.96
CA LEU A 423 3.67 31.17 9.50
C LEU A 423 4.51 32.35 8.96
N LEU A 424 5.01 32.20 7.73
CA LEU A 424 5.57 33.33 7.00
C LEU A 424 4.40 34.22 6.57
N ASP A 425 4.38 35.47 7.06
CA ASP A 425 3.25 36.39 6.87
C ASP A 425 2.95 36.73 5.39
N ARG A 426 3.86 36.43 4.45
CA ARG A 426 3.72 36.65 3.01
C ARG A 426 4.49 35.60 2.20
N CYS A 427 4.06 35.38 0.95
CA CYS A 427 4.88 34.68 -0.04
C CYS A 427 6.21 35.42 -0.21
N LEU A 428 7.32 34.70 -0.03
CA LEU A 428 8.65 35.24 -0.25
C LEU A 428 8.97 35.17 -1.75
N GLU A 429 9.12 36.32 -2.40
CA GLU A 429 9.62 36.36 -3.77
C GLU A 429 11.11 36.02 -3.78
N VAL A 430 11.47 35.07 -4.63
CA VAL A 430 12.84 34.58 -4.76
C VAL A 430 13.27 34.60 -6.22
N GLN A 431 14.56 34.83 -6.46
CA GLN A 431 15.12 34.84 -7.81
C GLN A 431 15.91 33.57 -8.07
N VAL A 432 15.79 33.05 -9.29
CA VAL A 432 16.56 31.89 -9.75
C VAL A 432 18.05 32.19 -9.66
N GLY A 433 18.81 31.23 -9.10
CA GLY A 433 20.26 31.31 -8.94
C GLY A 433 20.74 32.11 -7.73
N ILE A 434 19.86 32.76 -6.97
CA ILE A 434 20.22 33.53 -5.78
C ILE A 434 19.87 32.74 -4.53
N SER A 435 20.88 32.46 -3.70
CA SER A 435 20.68 31.80 -2.41
C SER A 435 19.92 32.72 -1.46
N ILE A 436 18.87 32.18 -0.85
CA ILE A 436 18.06 32.87 0.15
C ILE A 436 18.05 32.08 1.45
N SER A 437 17.94 32.78 2.58
CA SER A 437 17.76 32.16 3.89
C SER A 437 16.58 32.77 4.64
N PHE A 438 15.79 31.93 5.29
CA PHE A 438 14.64 32.34 6.10
C PHE A 438 14.48 31.44 7.32
N ASN A 439 13.90 31.98 8.39
CA ASN A 439 13.69 31.26 9.64
C ASN A 439 12.25 30.76 9.71
N LEU A 440 12.09 29.45 9.90
CA LEU A 440 10.82 28.88 10.35
C LEU A 440 10.87 28.78 11.87
N SER A 441 9.86 29.35 12.52
CA SER A 441 9.81 29.45 13.98
C SER A 441 8.62 28.70 14.54
N ALA A 442 8.79 28.14 15.74
CA ALA A 442 7.75 27.46 16.49
C ALA A 442 7.75 27.94 17.94
N ILE A 443 6.55 28.06 18.52
CA ILE A 443 6.35 28.45 19.91
C ILE A 443 5.98 27.21 20.71
N ASN A 444 6.77 26.92 21.74
CA ASN A 444 6.42 25.99 22.79
C ASN A 444 5.51 26.67 23.82
N LEU A 445 4.25 26.26 23.88
CA LEU A 445 3.27 26.80 24.83
C LEU A 445 3.37 26.20 26.23
N CYS A 446 4.27 25.24 26.42
CA CYS A 446 4.49 24.52 27.64
C CYS A 446 5.68 25.11 28.42
N ASN A 447 5.75 24.79 29.71
CA ASN A 447 6.96 25.05 30.48
C ASN A 447 8.09 24.17 29.91
N GLN A 448 9.28 24.75 29.69
CA GLN A 448 10.45 24.05 29.15
C GLN A 448 10.94 22.89 30.02
N SER A 449 10.60 22.89 31.31
CA SER A 449 10.87 21.73 32.19
C SER A 449 9.92 20.55 31.95
N VAL A 450 8.81 20.77 31.24
CA VAL A 450 7.76 19.77 30.99
C VAL A 450 7.82 19.25 29.55
N ALA A 451 8.02 20.13 28.58
CA ALA A 451 8.19 19.77 27.19
C ALA A 451 9.18 20.72 26.51
N THR A 452 10.03 20.21 25.62
CA THR A 452 10.94 21.03 24.81
C THR A 452 10.77 20.75 23.33
N LEU A 453 10.92 21.79 22.50
CA LEU A 453 10.94 21.64 21.05
C LEU A 453 12.25 20.95 20.65
N ILE A 454 12.13 19.84 19.91
CA ILE A 454 13.27 19.02 19.49
C ILE A 454 13.54 19.09 17.99
N ASP A 455 12.55 19.46 17.19
CA ASP A 455 12.71 19.60 15.74
C ASP A 455 11.60 20.48 15.11
N ILE A 456 11.89 21.08 13.96
CA ILE A 456 10.90 21.68 13.04
C ILE A 456 11.13 21.03 11.68
N ALA A 457 10.47 19.91 11.41
CA ALA A 457 10.67 19.20 10.15
C ALA A 457 9.87 19.86 9.02
N VAL A 458 10.48 19.96 7.84
CA VAL A 458 9.76 20.23 6.60
C VAL A 458 9.36 18.92 5.97
N SER A 459 8.05 18.75 5.80
CA SER A 459 7.45 17.55 5.26
C SER A 459 7.50 17.59 3.72
N ASN A 460 6.98 18.64 3.09
CA ASN A 460 7.18 18.86 1.64
C ASN A 460 8.23 19.94 1.42
N GLY A 461 9.49 19.51 1.25
CA GLY A 461 10.61 20.40 0.99
C GLY A 461 10.71 20.82 -0.47
N ILE A 462 11.18 22.03 -0.70
CA ILE A 462 11.61 22.46 -2.04
C ILE A 462 12.95 21.77 -2.34
N THR A 463 13.09 21.18 -3.52
CA THR A 463 14.33 20.48 -3.91
C THR A 463 15.54 21.42 -3.80
N GLY A 464 16.62 20.94 -3.18
CA GLY A 464 17.84 21.71 -2.96
C GLY A 464 17.78 22.70 -1.78
N MET A 465 16.69 22.70 -1.01
CA MET A 465 16.62 23.40 0.25
C MET A 465 17.33 22.60 1.35
N THR A 466 18.17 23.28 2.13
CA THR A 466 18.86 22.73 3.30
C THR A 466 18.44 23.49 4.54
N HIS A 467 18.77 22.96 5.72
CA HIS A 467 18.50 23.62 6.98
C HIS A 467 19.62 23.40 8.00
N ASP A 468 19.71 24.33 8.94
CA ASP A 468 20.61 24.23 10.09
C ASP A 468 19.97 23.39 11.22
N ASN A 469 20.65 23.32 12.37
CA ASN A 469 20.07 22.73 13.57
C ASN A 469 19.00 23.65 14.18
N LEU A 470 18.08 23.07 14.96
CA LEU A 470 17.13 23.82 15.76
C LEU A 470 17.84 24.68 16.81
N ILE A 471 17.49 25.97 16.89
CA ILE A 471 18.04 26.94 17.83
C ILE A 471 16.92 27.47 18.73
N GLN A 472 17.17 27.54 20.04
CA GLN A 472 16.30 28.22 20.99
C GLN A 472 16.60 29.73 20.98
N SER A 473 15.58 30.57 20.90
CA SER A 473 15.74 32.02 20.92
C SER A 473 16.30 32.50 22.27
N SER A 474 17.31 33.37 22.19
CA SER A 474 17.93 33.99 23.36
C SER A 474 17.04 35.06 24.01
N THR A 475 16.06 35.61 23.29
CA THR A 475 15.17 36.66 23.78
C THR A 475 13.89 36.09 24.39
N ASN A 476 13.41 34.95 23.88
CA ASN A 476 12.26 34.25 24.41
C ASN A 476 12.52 32.75 24.33
N SER A 477 12.76 32.15 25.49
CA SER A 477 13.08 30.72 25.59
C SER A 477 11.92 29.81 25.16
N SER A 478 10.70 30.33 25.00
CA SER A 478 9.56 29.59 24.45
C SER A 478 9.59 29.48 22.93
N ILE A 479 10.44 30.27 22.24
CA ILE A 479 10.52 30.30 20.78
C ILE A 479 11.76 29.52 20.33
N TYR A 480 11.56 28.65 19.36
CA TYR A 480 12.62 27.95 18.66
C TYR A 480 12.53 28.27 17.18
N TYR A 481 13.65 28.29 16.48
CA TYR A 481 13.68 28.50 15.06
C TYR A 481 14.74 27.64 14.39
N MET A 482 14.54 27.39 13.11
CA MET A 482 15.50 26.72 12.25
C MET A 482 15.67 27.54 10.98
N THR A 483 16.92 27.77 10.60
CA THR A 483 17.26 28.52 9.39
C THR A 483 17.24 27.58 8.21
N PHE A 484 16.45 27.90 7.20
CA PHE A 484 16.40 27.21 5.92
C PHE A 484 17.15 28.02 4.88
N THR A 485 17.91 27.35 4.04
CA THR A 485 18.66 27.96 2.93
C THR A 485 18.29 27.28 1.62
N TRP A 486 18.03 28.06 0.58
CA TRP A 486 17.62 27.54 -0.73
C TRP A 486 18.12 28.42 -1.87
N THR A 487 18.64 27.79 -2.92
CA THR A 487 19.03 28.44 -4.18
C THR A 487 18.13 27.94 -5.31
N PRO A 488 17.09 28.71 -5.70
CA PRO A 488 16.13 28.28 -6.71
C PRO A 488 16.80 28.01 -8.06
N GLN A 489 16.36 26.94 -8.73
CA GLN A 489 16.82 26.56 -10.08
C GLN A 489 15.78 26.94 -11.14
N THR A 490 16.20 27.04 -12.41
CA THR A 490 15.31 27.44 -13.52
C THR A 490 14.09 26.52 -13.67
N ASN A 491 14.23 25.24 -13.32
CA ASN A 491 13.13 24.27 -13.32
C ASN A 491 12.19 24.39 -12.11
N GLN A 492 12.40 25.35 -11.21
CA GLN A 492 11.59 25.61 -10.01
C GLN A 492 10.83 26.94 -10.08
N ILE A 493 10.77 27.57 -11.27
CA ILE A 493 9.99 28.80 -11.48
C ILE A 493 8.50 28.51 -11.23
N GLY A 494 7.88 29.29 -10.37
CA GLY A 494 6.46 29.16 -10.00
C GLY A 494 6.25 29.24 -8.49
N SER A 495 5.00 29.01 -8.06
CA SER A 495 4.67 28.98 -6.64
C SER A 495 5.25 27.73 -5.99
N GLN A 496 6.06 27.93 -4.95
CA GLN A 496 6.58 26.85 -4.12
C GLN A 496 5.84 26.83 -2.77
N GLN A 497 5.55 25.64 -2.26
CA GLN A 497 4.88 25.45 -0.97
C GLN A 497 5.72 24.56 -0.06
N LEU A 498 5.70 24.91 1.23
CA LEU A 498 6.39 24.20 2.30
C LEU A 498 5.35 23.75 3.32
N CYS A 499 5.44 22.50 3.75
CA CYS A 499 4.64 21.98 4.85
C CYS A 499 5.58 21.72 6.03
N THR A 500 5.23 22.21 7.23
CA THR A 500 6.11 22.18 8.41
C THR A 500 5.43 21.54 9.60
N ILE A 501 6.20 20.82 10.41
CA ILE A 501 5.73 20.14 11.62
C ILE A 501 6.72 20.45 12.75
N ALA A 502 6.21 20.92 13.88
CA ALA A 502 7.00 21.18 15.09
C ALA A 502 6.87 20.03 16.08
N TYR A 503 7.99 19.52 16.58
CA TYR A 503 8.06 18.38 17.48
C TYR A 503 8.44 18.77 18.88
N THR A 504 7.69 18.26 19.86
CA THR A 504 8.06 18.36 21.28
C THR A 504 8.39 16.99 21.85
N ARG A 505 9.23 16.98 22.89
CA ARG A 505 9.52 15.83 23.72
C ARG A 505 9.17 16.10 25.16
#